data_AF-A0A3D0XQ96-F1
#
_entry.id   AF-A0A3D0XQ96-F1
#
_cell.length_a   1.000
_cell.length_b   1.000
_cell.length_c   1.000
_cell.angle_alpha   90.00
_cell.angle_beta   90.00
_cell.angle_gamma   90.00
#
_symmetry.space_group_name_H-M   'P 1'
#
loop_
_entity.id
_entity.type
_entity.pdbx_description
1 polymer ?
#
loop_
_entity_poly.entity_id
_entity_poly.type
_entity_poly.pdbx_seq_one_letter_code
_entity_poly.pdbx_strand_id
1 'polypeptide(L)'
;MKTKVITFASYKIALEFSGVDAEKLRKSFQKLIALPELLMEKKTKRAVRMIDIHPWFEKAEPIFEENLLELKAILPAGQMETINPNCFTAILEQYVQLKPDLDHICRTGIFNEQMQSFH
;
A
#
# COMPACT_ATOMS: atom_id res chain seq x y z
N MET A 1 -27.57 -0.29 3.70
CA MET A 1 -26.59 0.64 4.31
C MET A 1 -26.41 1.83 3.39
N LYS A 2 -26.49 3.08 3.88
CA LYS A 2 -26.12 4.24 3.06
C LYS A 2 -24.59 4.24 2.93
N THR A 3 -24.11 3.85 1.77
CA THR A 3 -22.71 3.81 1.29
C THR A 3 -22.00 5.17 1.27
N LYS A 4 -22.45 6.15 2.07
CA LYS A 4 -22.18 7.58 1.87
C LYS A 4 -21.05 8.17 2.71
N VAL A 5 -20.34 7.40 3.54
CA VAL A 5 -19.32 8.02 4.43
C VAL A 5 -18.03 7.21 4.60
N ILE A 6 -17.79 6.13 3.82
CA ILE A 6 -16.48 5.47 3.88
C ILE A 6 -15.48 6.37 3.15
N THR A 7 -14.42 6.77 3.86
CA THR A 7 -13.35 7.62 3.32
C THR A 7 -12.01 6.89 3.36
N PHE A 8 -11.76 6.11 4.41
CA PHE A 8 -10.50 5.38 4.58
C PHE A 8 -10.75 3.90 4.91
N ALA A 9 -9.74 3.07 4.65
CA ALA A 9 -9.69 1.69 5.09
C ALA A 9 -8.27 1.35 5.55
N SER A 10 -8.16 0.54 6.61
CA SER A 10 -6.88 0.01 7.06
C SER A 10 -6.64 -1.37 6.48
N TYR A 11 -5.38 -1.67 6.19
CA TYR A 11 -4.95 -2.92 5.59
C TYR A 11 -3.74 -3.45 6.33
N LYS A 12 -3.65 -4.78 6.38
CA LYS A 12 -2.43 -5.54 6.62
C LYS A 12 -2.05 -6.19 5.29
N ILE A 13 -0.87 -5.83 4.78
CA ILE A 13 -0.32 -6.28 3.51
C ILE A 13 0.93 -7.09 3.84
N ALA A 14 0.88 -8.41 3.70
CA ALA A 14 1.99 -9.31 3.94
C ALA A 14 2.57 -9.77 2.59
N LEU A 15 3.88 -9.59 2.40
CA LEU A 15 4.59 -9.85 1.15
C LEU A 15 5.80 -10.73 1.43
N GLU A 16 5.81 -11.95 0.89
CA GLU A 16 6.87 -12.95 1.10
C GLU A 16 7.82 -12.98 -0.11
N PHE A 17 9.13 -13.08 0.15
CA PHE A 17 10.18 -13.01 -0.86
C PHE A 17 11.24 -14.11 -0.69
N SER A 18 11.24 -15.11 -1.56
CA SER A 18 12.22 -16.20 -1.55
C SER A 18 13.62 -15.68 -1.87
N GLY A 19 14.59 -16.04 -1.04
CA GLY A 19 16.00 -15.65 -1.24
C GLY A 19 16.29 -14.16 -1.00
N VAL A 20 15.38 -13.44 -0.36
CA VAL A 20 15.59 -12.05 0.08
C VAL A 20 15.44 -11.99 1.59
N ASP A 21 16.48 -11.57 2.29
CA ASP A 21 16.44 -11.41 3.74
C ASP A 21 15.85 -10.05 4.19
N ALA A 22 15.53 -9.97 5.47
CA ALA A 22 14.92 -8.81 6.11
C ALA A 22 15.79 -7.55 6.00
N GLU A 23 17.12 -7.68 5.95
CA GLU A 23 18.03 -6.53 5.80
C GLU A 23 17.92 -5.94 4.39
N LYS A 24 17.90 -6.79 3.37
CA LYS A 24 17.71 -6.37 1.97
C LYS A 24 16.31 -5.80 1.75
N LEU A 25 15.27 -6.38 2.35
CA LEU A 25 13.92 -5.82 2.33
C LEU A 25 13.90 -4.42 2.95
N ARG A 26 14.50 -4.26 4.14
CA ARG A 26 14.58 -2.97 4.83
C ARG A 26 15.31 -1.91 4.01
N LYS A 27 16.48 -2.25 3.45
CA LYS A 27 17.25 -1.32 2.59
C LYS A 27 16.45 -0.91 1.35
N SER A 28 15.74 -1.85 0.74
CA SER A 28 14.94 -1.58 -0.46
C SER A 28 13.74 -0.69 -0.14
N PHE A 29 13.06 -0.97 0.97
CA PHE A 29 11.95 -0.13 1.44
C PHE A 29 12.41 1.29 1.82
N GLN A 30 13.56 1.43 2.48
CA GLN A 30 14.15 2.74 2.77
C GLN A 30 14.51 3.51 1.50
N LYS A 31 15.03 2.83 0.47
CA LYS A 31 15.27 3.47 -0.84
C LYS A 31 13.99 3.98 -1.47
N LEU A 32 12.87 3.26 -1.37
CA LEU A 32 11.58 3.71 -1.87
C LEU A 32 11.10 4.97 -1.16
N ILE A 33 11.13 4.98 0.17
CA ILE A 33 10.69 6.13 0.97
C ILE A 33 11.57 7.36 0.73
N ALA A 34 12.87 7.17 0.43
CA ALA A 34 13.78 8.27 0.15
C ALA A 34 13.55 8.94 -1.23
N LEU A 35 12.74 8.34 -2.11
CA LEU A 35 12.38 8.96 -3.38
C LEU A 35 11.41 10.12 -3.15
N PRO A 36 11.46 11.21 -3.93
CA PRO A 36 10.55 12.34 -3.77
C PRO A 36 9.10 12.03 -4.20
N GLU A 37 8.92 11.02 -5.06
CA GLU A 37 7.62 10.58 -5.57
C GLU A 37 7.67 9.11 -5.97
N LEU A 38 6.53 8.42 -5.86
CA LEU A 38 6.34 7.04 -6.29
C LEU A 38 5.11 7.02 -7.21
N LEU A 39 5.37 7.18 -8.51
CA LEU A 39 4.34 7.36 -9.53
C LEU A 39 3.86 6.01 -10.07
N MET A 40 2.53 5.84 -10.09
CA MET A 40 1.87 4.68 -10.69
C MET A 40 0.78 5.09 -11.67
N GLU A 41 0.68 4.33 -12.76
CA GLU A 41 -0.48 4.39 -13.64
C GLU A 41 -1.75 3.86 -12.95
N LYS A 42 -2.73 4.74 -12.79
CA LYS A 42 -4.09 4.37 -12.40
C LYS A 42 -4.99 4.41 -13.62
N LYS A 43 -5.40 3.23 -14.08
CA LYS A 43 -6.42 3.07 -15.13
C LYS A 43 -7.79 3.39 -14.55
N THR A 44 -8.49 4.33 -15.18
CA THR A 44 -9.91 4.62 -14.91
C THR A 44 -10.74 4.20 -16.12
N LYS A 45 -12.08 4.20 -15.99
CA LYS A 45 -12.98 3.89 -17.10
C LYS A 45 -12.80 4.78 -18.34
N ARG A 46 -12.18 5.97 -18.19
CA ARG A 46 -12.09 6.98 -19.27
C ARG A 46 -10.66 7.40 -19.63
N ALA A 47 -9.68 7.19 -18.76
CA ALA A 47 -8.30 7.62 -18.98
C ALA A 47 -7.31 6.85 -18.09
N VAL A 48 -6.03 6.87 -18.49
CA VAL A 48 -4.90 6.52 -17.61
C VAL A 48 -4.40 7.83 -17.01
N ARG A 49 -4.19 7.86 -15.69
CA ARG A 49 -3.56 8.99 -15.00
C ARG A 49 -2.44 8.49 -14.11
N MET A 50 -1.36 9.27 -13.98
CA MET A 50 -0.36 9.01 -12.95
C MET A 50 -0.91 9.48 -11.60
N ILE A 51 -0.70 8.68 -10.57
CA ILE A 51 -0.92 9.07 -9.18
C ILE A 51 0.38 8.89 -8.43
N ASP A 52 0.68 9.82 -7.53
CA ASP A 52 1.74 9.65 -6.57
C ASP A 52 1.20 8.87 -5.36
N ILE A 53 1.84 7.76 -5.04
CA ILE A 53 1.49 6.94 -3.88
C ILE A 53 2.53 7.00 -2.77
N HIS A 54 3.60 7.78 -2.94
CA HIS A 54 4.64 7.97 -1.93
C HIS A 54 4.09 8.37 -0.55
N PRO A 55 3.10 9.27 -0.43
CA PRO A 55 2.55 9.65 0.87
C PRO A 55 1.95 8.49 1.68
N TRP A 56 1.58 7.39 1.01
CA TRP A 56 1.01 6.21 1.66
C TRP A 56 2.08 5.19 2.06
N PHE A 57 3.22 5.18 1.37
CA PHE A 57 4.40 4.43 1.80
C PHE A 57 5.04 5.06 3.04
N GLU A 58 5.14 6.39 3.10
CA GLU A 58 5.67 7.09 4.28
C GLU A 58 4.82 6.87 5.54
N LYS A 59 3.49 6.81 5.39
CA LYS A 59 2.55 6.58 6.50
C LYS A 59 2.36 5.11 6.86
N ALA A 60 2.84 4.19 6.02
CA ALA A 60 2.73 2.78 6.32
C ALA A 60 3.73 2.40 7.43
N GLU A 61 3.32 1.48 8.30
CA GLU A 61 4.21 0.92 9.33
C GLU A 61 4.79 -0.40 8.82
N PRO A 62 6.08 -0.45 8.45
CA PRO A 62 6.72 -1.68 7.98
C PRO A 62 7.24 -2.54 9.14
N ILE A 63 7.01 -3.84 9.02
CA ILE A 63 7.59 -4.89 9.86
C ILE A 63 8.36 -5.83 8.93
N PHE A 64 9.61 -6.12 9.29
CA PHE A 64 10.51 -6.96 8.50
C PHE A 64 10.89 -8.18 9.32
N GLU A 65 10.57 -9.37 8.83
CA GLU A 65 10.82 -10.64 9.52
C GLU A 65 11.33 -11.66 8.50
N GLU A 66 12.53 -12.21 8.69
CA GLU A 66 13.13 -13.21 7.79
C GLU A 66 13.05 -12.84 6.30
N ASN A 67 12.03 -13.34 5.58
CA ASN A 67 11.76 -13.13 4.16
C ASN A 67 10.41 -12.42 3.90
N LEU A 68 9.80 -11.86 4.94
CA LEU A 68 8.49 -11.23 4.95
C LEU A 68 8.61 -9.71 5.18
N LEU A 69 7.87 -8.95 4.36
CA LEU A 69 7.53 -7.56 4.61
C LEU A 69 6.04 -7.46 4.92
N GLU A 70 5.71 -7.10 6.15
CA GLU A 70 4.35 -6.73 6.54
C GLU A 70 4.21 -5.20 6.60
N LEU A 71 3.15 -4.68 5.97
CA LEU A 71 2.81 -3.26 5.99
C LEU A 71 1.42 -3.10 6.60
N LYS A 72 1.34 -2.25 7.62
CA LYS A 72 0.06 -1.71 8.10
C LYS A 72 -0.14 -0.34 7.47
N ALA A 73 -1.19 -0.19 6.68
CA ALA A 73 -1.44 1.03 5.93
C ALA A 73 -2.90 1.46 6.06
N ILE A 74 -3.13 2.78 6.10
CA ILE A 74 -4.46 3.39 6.01
C ILE A 74 -4.53 4.12 4.67
N LEU A 75 -5.45 3.69 3.82
CA LEU A 75 -5.56 4.17 2.44
C LEU A 75 -6.92 4.80 2.19
N PRO A 76 -7.02 5.78 1.27
CA PRO A 76 -8.30 6.26 0.78
C PRO A 76 -9.11 5.12 0.20
N ALA A 77 -10.38 5.05 0.58
CA ALA A 77 -11.34 4.04 0.15
C ALA A 77 -12.71 4.66 -0.18
N GLY A 78 -12.73 5.98 -0.39
CA GLY A 78 -13.94 6.75 -0.69
C GLY A 78 -14.25 6.82 -2.18
N GLN A 79 -15.41 7.42 -2.50
CA GLN A 79 -15.88 7.55 -3.89
C GLN A 79 -15.05 8.53 -4.72
N MET A 80 -14.54 9.59 -4.09
CA MET A 80 -13.72 10.61 -4.74
C MET A 80 -12.27 10.12 -4.94
N GLU A 81 -11.75 9.44 -3.93
CA GLU A 81 -10.39 8.91 -3.94
C GLU A 81 -10.34 7.53 -3.28
N THR A 82 -9.83 6.56 -4.04
CA THR A 82 -9.62 5.18 -3.61
C THR A 82 -8.24 4.75 -4.09
N ILE A 83 -7.46 4.12 -3.20
CA ILE A 83 -6.18 3.51 -3.53
C ILE A 83 -6.30 2.00 -3.32
N ASN A 84 -5.87 1.25 -4.32
CA ASN A 84 -5.86 -0.20 -4.24
C ASN A 84 -4.63 -0.62 -3.39
N PRO A 85 -4.78 -1.42 -2.33
CA PRO A 85 -3.64 -1.91 -1.56
C PRO A 85 -2.63 -2.71 -2.40
N ASN A 86 -3.04 -3.31 -3.52
CA ASN A 86 -2.12 -3.98 -4.45
C ASN A 86 -1.10 -3.01 -5.09
N CYS A 87 -1.32 -1.70 -5.01
CA CYS A 87 -0.35 -0.72 -5.47
C CYS A 87 1.00 -0.85 -4.74
N PHE A 88 1.02 -1.33 -3.49
CA PHE A 88 2.27 -1.54 -2.75
C PHE A 88 3.15 -2.60 -3.41
N THR A 89 2.55 -3.74 -3.80
CA THR A 89 3.23 -4.82 -4.53
C THR A 89 3.80 -4.32 -5.84
N ALA A 90 3.00 -3.60 -6.64
CA ALA A 90 3.43 -3.12 -7.95
C ALA A 90 4.60 -2.10 -7.87
N ILE A 91 4.67 -1.28 -6.83
CA ILE A 91 5.74 -0.30 -6.66
C ILE A 91 7.04 -0.91 -6.16
N LEU A 92 6.96 -1.93 -5.31
CA LEU A 92 8.13 -2.73 -4.95
C LEU A 92 8.74 -3.38 -6.21
N GLU A 93 7.91 -3.93 -7.09
CA GLU A 93 8.36 -4.53 -8.34
C GLU A 93 8.94 -3.46 -9.30
N GLN A 94 8.27 -2.33 -9.46
CA GLN A 94 8.68 -1.27 -10.40
C GLN A 94 9.97 -0.55 -9.99
N TYR A 95 10.11 -0.15 -8.72
CA TYR A 95 11.16 0.78 -8.31
C TYR A 95 12.38 0.10 -7.66
N VAL A 96 12.19 -1.08 -7.05
CA VAL A 96 13.29 -1.81 -6.40
C VAL A 96 13.46 -3.24 -6.90
N GLN A 97 12.74 -3.62 -7.97
CA GLN A 97 12.83 -4.92 -8.62
C GLN A 97 12.59 -6.09 -7.64
N LEU A 98 11.77 -5.85 -6.61
CA LEU A 98 11.35 -6.87 -5.66
C LEU A 98 9.93 -7.28 -5.97
N LYS A 99 9.79 -8.48 -6.51
CA LYS A 99 8.50 -9.13 -6.73
C LYS A 99 8.27 -10.15 -5.61
N PRO A 100 7.20 -10.04 -4.82
CA PRO A 100 6.88 -11.07 -3.83
C PRO A 100 6.41 -12.34 -4.54
N ASP A 101 6.72 -13.50 -3.96
CA ASP A 101 6.22 -14.79 -4.40
C ASP A 101 4.77 -15.00 -3.95
N LEU A 102 4.45 -14.50 -2.76
CA LEU A 102 3.11 -14.52 -2.18
C LEU A 102 2.76 -13.14 -1.64
N ASP A 103 1.55 -12.67 -1.98
CA ASP A 103 0.96 -11.50 -1.39
C ASP A 103 -0.36 -11.85 -0.67
N HIS A 104 -0.51 -11.34 0.55
CA HIS A 104 -1.71 -11.50 1.33
C HIS A 104 -2.18 -10.15 1.86
N ILE A 105 -3.33 -9.70 1.35
CA ILE A 105 -3.87 -8.38 1.65
C ILE A 105 -5.21 -8.54 2.37
N CYS A 106 -5.23 -8.13 3.63
CA CYS A 106 -6.41 -8.15 4.47
C CYS A 106 -6.83 -6.73 4.84
N ARG A 107 -8.08 -6.36 4.53
CA ARG A 107 -8.70 -5.14 5.07
C ARG A 107 -9.04 -5.39 6.54
N THR A 108 -8.49 -4.58 7.43
CA THR A 108 -8.65 -4.70 8.89
C THR A 108 -9.68 -3.72 9.46
N GLY A 109 -10.10 -2.71 8.69
CA GLY A 109 -11.06 -1.70 9.14
C GLY A 109 -11.53 -0.76 8.04
N ILE A 110 -12.63 -0.05 8.30
CA ILE A 110 -13.19 1.00 7.45
C ILE A 110 -13.55 2.21 8.32
N PHE A 111 -13.27 3.41 7.82
CA PHE A 111 -13.39 4.65 8.59
C PHE A 111 -14.03 5.77 7.77
N ASN A 112 -14.68 6.70 8.48
CA ASN A 112 -15.14 7.97 7.92
C ASN A 112 -14.02 9.02 7.85
N GLU A 113 -14.34 10.24 7.41
CA GLU A 113 -13.38 11.35 7.32
C GLU A 113 -12.76 11.73 8.68
N GLN A 114 -13.50 11.50 9.78
CA GLN A 114 -13.05 11.77 11.14
C GLN A 114 -12.28 10.59 11.77
N MET A 115 -11.88 9.59 10.97
CA MET A 115 -11.21 8.36 11.42
C MET A 115 -12.02 7.52 12.42
N GLN A 116 -13.35 7.66 12.41
CA GLN A 116 -14.25 6.84 13.23
C GLN A 116 -14.61 5.56 12.48
N SER A 117 -14.48 4.43 13.18
CA SER A 117 -14.85 3.12 12.68
C SER A 117 -16.37 2.95 12.61
N PHE A 118 -16.84 2.25 11.58
CA PHE A 118 -18.24 1.81 11.50
C PHE A 118 -18.38 0.50 12.27
N HIS A 119 -18.77 0.60 13.54
CA HIS A 119 -19.19 -0.54 14.37
C HIS A 119 -20.69 -0.81 14.25
#